data_AF-A0A1E3W471-F1
#
_entry.id   AF-A0A1E3W471-F1
#
_cell.length_a   1.000
_cell.length_b   1.000
_cell.length_c   1.000
_cell.angle_alpha   90.00
_cell.angle_beta   90.00
_cell.angle_gamma   90.00
#
_symmetry.space_group_name_H-M   'P 1'
#
loop_
_entity.id
_entity.type
_entity.pdbx_description
1 polymer ?
#
loop_
_entity_poly.entity_id
_entity_poly.type
_entity_poly.pdbx_seq_one_letter_code
_entity_poly.pdbx_strand_id
1 'polypeptide(L)'
;MRAPSPRILCFAAVAATLALALGALAACGTVNRIKGPEDGASTEAAARNVAPDDPLARPTQVGWTSARATRCGFIFSPEQLRANYLGAEQAMGRSPAEMRKIEKAYDYTRQSVLETINDNPGYCNKERTDAIRTDLNRYLAGDYSPNARMGR
;
A
#
# COMPACT_ATOMS: atom_id res chain seq x y z
N MET A 1 -7.01 79.51 -5.22
CA MET A 1 -7.81 78.40 -5.79
C MET A 1 -6.86 77.26 -6.12
N ARG A 2 -7.10 76.08 -5.52
CA ARG A 2 -6.68 74.71 -5.88
C ARG A 2 -5.24 74.41 -6.32
N ALA A 3 -4.47 73.80 -5.40
CA ALA A 3 -3.33 72.94 -5.71
C ALA A 3 -3.79 71.58 -6.25
N PRO A 4 -2.91 70.87 -6.98
CA PRO A 4 -2.54 69.53 -6.52
C PRO A 4 -1.02 69.36 -6.46
N SER A 5 -0.55 68.77 -5.36
CA SER A 5 0.81 68.27 -5.19
C SER A 5 0.75 66.75 -4.92
N PRO A 6 1.89 66.05 -4.78
CA PRO A 6 2.29 64.94 -5.62
C PRO A 6 2.08 63.61 -4.87
N ARG A 7 2.26 62.48 -5.56
CA ARG A 7 2.89 61.24 -5.03
C ARG A 7 2.61 60.06 -5.96
N ILE A 8 3.63 59.73 -6.75
CA ILE A 8 4.24 58.40 -6.83
C ILE A 8 3.40 57.34 -6.11
N LEU A 9 2.55 56.63 -6.86
CA LEU A 9 1.87 55.44 -6.38
C LEU A 9 2.67 54.21 -6.81
N CYS A 10 3.09 53.50 -5.77
CA CYS A 10 3.70 52.17 -5.71
C CYS A 10 3.17 51.18 -6.77
N PHE A 11 4.01 50.85 -7.75
CA PHE A 11 3.92 49.56 -8.43
C PHE A 11 4.66 48.51 -7.58
N ALA A 12 3.95 48.02 -6.56
CA ALA A 12 4.37 46.87 -5.78
C ALA A 12 3.14 45.96 -5.59
N ALA A 13 2.95 45.03 -6.54
CA ALA A 13 2.02 43.92 -6.37
C ALA A 13 2.62 42.68 -7.07
N VAL A 14 3.68 42.19 -6.42
CA VAL A 14 3.94 40.78 -6.12
C VAL A 14 3.52 39.79 -7.20
N ALA A 15 4.49 39.47 -8.06
CA ALA A 15 4.57 38.21 -8.77
C ALA A 15 4.70 37.05 -7.77
N ALA A 16 3.64 36.26 -7.54
CA ALA A 16 3.73 34.98 -6.82
C ALA A 16 2.45 34.12 -6.90
N THR A 17 1.90 33.82 -8.08
CA THR A 17 0.77 32.85 -8.18
C THR A 17 0.79 32.03 -9.47
N LEU A 18 1.93 31.40 -9.80
CA LEU A 18 1.97 30.40 -10.89
C LEU A 18 3.04 29.32 -10.64
N ALA A 19 2.97 28.60 -9.51
CA ALA A 19 3.90 27.49 -9.23
C ALA A 19 3.36 26.46 -8.20
N LEU A 20 2.09 26.06 -8.29
CA LEU A 20 1.55 24.94 -7.49
C LEU A 20 0.72 23.99 -8.37
N ALA A 21 1.33 23.54 -9.47
CA ALA A 21 0.85 22.43 -10.25
C ALA A 21 2.06 21.61 -10.67
N LEU A 22 2.53 20.71 -9.80
CA LEU A 22 3.45 19.58 -10.10
C LEU A 22 3.76 18.83 -8.80
N GLY A 23 2.86 17.95 -8.37
CA GLY A 23 3.08 17.10 -7.20
C GLY A 23 2.21 15.85 -7.10
N ALA A 24 1.37 15.56 -8.10
CA ALA A 24 0.38 14.49 -8.03
C ALA A 24 0.73 13.24 -8.86
N LEU A 25 2.00 13.00 -9.19
CA LEU A 25 2.41 11.90 -10.09
C LEU A 25 3.34 10.85 -9.48
N ALA A 26 3.70 10.94 -8.20
CA ALA A 26 4.60 9.95 -7.58
C ALA A 26 3.91 8.69 -7.00
N ALA A 27 2.58 8.56 -7.08
CA ALA A 27 1.87 7.42 -6.49
C ALA A 27 1.51 6.30 -7.50
N CYS A 28 1.81 6.47 -8.79
CA CYS A 28 1.58 5.45 -9.82
C CYS A 28 2.78 4.49 -10.03
N GLY A 29 3.88 4.65 -9.27
CA GLY A 29 5.08 3.82 -9.41
C GLY A 29 4.98 2.45 -8.73
N THR A 30 4.31 2.35 -7.57
CA THR A 30 4.22 1.10 -6.80
C THR A 30 3.28 0.09 -7.46
N VAL A 31 2.17 0.54 -8.07
CA VAL A 31 1.22 -0.33 -8.76
C VAL A 31 1.81 -0.90 -10.06
N ASN A 32 2.65 -0.12 -10.75
CA ASN A 32 3.30 -0.58 -11.99
C ASN A 32 4.50 -1.51 -11.73
N ARG A 33 5.13 -1.45 -10.55
CA ARG A 33 6.17 -2.42 -10.12
C ARG A 33 5.63 -3.82 -9.84
N ILE A 34 4.32 -3.97 -9.67
CA ILE A 34 3.66 -5.26 -9.41
C ILE A 34 3.45 -6.04 -10.71
N LYS A 35 3.46 -5.37 -11.88
CA LYS A 35 3.54 -6.02 -13.20
C LYS A 35 5.02 -6.24 -13.57
N GLY A 36 5.59 -7.36 -13.14
CA GLY A 36 6.88 -7.83 -13.63
C GLY A 36 6.79 -8.24 -15.11
N PRO A 37 7.86 -8.06 -15.90
CA PRO A 37 7.96 -8.63 -17.24
C PRO A 37 8.38 -10.10 -17.11
N GLU A 38 7.52 -10.98 -17.61
CA GLU A 38 7.77 -12.42 -17.86
C GLU A 38 7.85 -13.32 -16.60
N ASP A 39 7.10 -14.42 -16.68
CA ASP A 39 6.94 -15.52 -15.71
C ASP A 39 6.37 -15.20 -14.32
N GLY A 40 5.04 -15.15 -14.26
CA GLY A 40 4.27 -15.80 -13.18
C GLY A 40 4.54 -15.38 -11.74
N ALA A 41 5.13 -14.22 -11.52
CA ALA A 41 5.35 -13.68 -10.20
C ALA A 41 5.19 -12.15 -10.26
N SER A 42 4.12 -11.64 -9.65
CA SER A 42 4.27 -10.45 -8.80
C SER A 42 5.31 -10.84 -7.76
N THR A 43 6.59 -10.65 -8.11
CA THR A 43 7.69 -11.37 -7.49
C THR A 43 7.67 -11.08 -5.99
N GLU A 44 7.93 -12.12 -5.21
CA GLU A 44 8.34 -11.98 -3.81
C GLU A 44 9.39 -10.86 -3.65
N ALA A 45 10.15 -10.51 -4.70
CA ALA A 45 11.06 -9.37 -4.77
C ALA A 45 10.40 -7.97 -4.76
N ALA A 46 9.25 -7.76 -5.40
CA ALA A 46 8.47 -6.52 -5.28
C ALA A 46 7.90 -6.36 -3.85
N ALA A 47 7.48 -7.47 -3.24
CA ALA A 47 7.06 -7.51 -1.85
C ALA A 47 8.25 -7.29 -0.89
N ARG A 48 9.42 -7.90 -1.13
CA ARG A 48 10.65 -7.76 -0.31
C ARG A 48 11.12 -6.32 -0.11
N ASN A 49 10.78 -5.40 -1.03
CA ASN A 49 11.34 -4.04 -1.06
C ASN A 49 10.35 -2.93 -0.68
N VAL A 50 9.23 -3.24 -0.01
CA VAL A 50 8.39 -2.16 0.50
C VAL A 50 9.00 -1.59 1.77
N ALA A 51 9.39 -0.32 1.70
CA ALA A 51 10.02 0.38 2.82
C ALA A 51 9.05 0.43 4.01
N PRO A 52 9.52 0.25 5.27
CA PRO A 52 8.66 0.27 6.45
C PRO A 52 7.86 1.58 6.64
N ASP A 53 8.33 2.67 6.06
CA ASP A 53 7.71 4.00 6.04
C ASP A 53 6.71 4.22 4.89
N ASP A 54 6.61 3.29 3.93
CA ASP A 54 5.59 3.37 2.87
C ASP A 54 4.21 3.10 3.48
N PRO A 55 3.23 4.04 3.37
CA PRO A 55 1.88 3.84 3.88
C PRO A 55 1.15 2.65 3.22
N LEU A 56 1.64 2.14 2.08
CA LEU A 56 1.09 0.97 1.40
C LEU A 56 1.82 -0.34 1.74
N ALA A 57 2.87 -0.32 2.56
CA ALA A 57 3.58 -1.51 3.02
C ALA A 57 2.65 -2.49 3.75
N ARG A 58 1.94 -1.98 4.75
CA ARG A 58 1.05 -2.78 5.62
C ARG A 58 -0.10 -3.41 4.83
N PRO A 59 -0.91 -2.69 4.03
CA PRO A 59 -2.02 -3.32 3.32
C PRO A 59 -1.55 -4.36 2.30
N THR A 60 -0.42 -4.10 1.63
CA THR A 60 0.20 -5.05 0.70
C THR A 60 0.64 -6.32 1.43
N GLN A 61 1.29 -6.20 2.59
CA GLN A 61 1.72 -7.32 3.43
C GLN A 61 0.57 -8.23 3.84
N VAL A 62 -0.48 -7.64 4.42
CA VAL A 62 -1.60 -8.43 4.93
C VAL A 62 -2.38 -9.06 3.77
N GLY A 63 -2.59 -8.32 2.67
CA GLY A 63 -3.25 -8.85 1.47
C GLY A 63 -2.48 -10.01 0.82
N TRP A 64 -1.15 -9.90 0.73
CA TRP A 64 -0.28 -10.95 0.21
C TRP A 64 -0.31 -12.20 1.08
N THR A 65 -0.16 -12.08 2.41
CA THR A 65 -0.25 -13.23 3.33
C THR A 65 -1.64 -13.87 3.28
N SER A 66 -2.72 -13.07 3.22
CA SER A 66 -4.10 -13.58 3.10
C SER A 66 -4.29 -14.43 1.84
N ALA A 67 -3.77 -13.97 0.71
CA ALA A 67 -3.79 -14.72 -0.55
C ALA A 67 -3.03 -16.06 -0.42
N ARG A 68 -1.78 -16.01 0.07
CA ARG A 68 -0.94 -17.21 0.23
C ARG A 68 -1.53 -18.22 1.20
N ALA A 69 -2.05 -17.74 2.33
CA ALA A 69 -2.70 -18.57 3.34
C ALA A 69 -3.94 -19.26 2.78
N THR A 70 -4.73 -18.55 1.98
CA THR A 70 -5.89 -19.11 1.27
C THR A 70 -5.45 -20.20 0.30
N ARG A 71 -4.45 -19.93 -0.55
CA ARG A 71 -3.92 -20.91 -1.52
C ARG A 71 -3.37 -22.17 -0.85
N CYS A 72 -2.66 -22.01 0.27
CA CYS A 72 -2.04 -23.13 0.98
C CYS A 72 -2.94 -23.80 2.02
N GLY A 73 -4.25 -23.50 2.04
CA GLY A 73 -5.23 -24.23 2.84
C GLY A 73 -5.14 -23.99 4.34
N PHE A 74 -4.65 -22.82 4.78
CA PHE A 74 -4.69 -22.46 6.19
C PHE A 74 -6.13 -22.24 6.66
N ILE A 75 -6.44 -22.67 7.88
CA ILE A 75 -7.76 -22.46 8.49
C ILE A 75 -7.81 -21.07 9.12
N PHE A 76 -8.42 -20.12 8.42
CA PHE A 76 -8.73 -18.77 8.89
C PHE A 76 -9.87 -18.18 8.04
N SER A 77 -10.41 -17.01 8.44
CA SER A 77 -11.36 -16.26 7.61
C SER A 77 -10.66 -15.09 6.92
N PRO A 78 -10.54 -15.10 5.57
CA PRO A 78 -9.95 -13.99 4.83
C PRO A 78 -10.71 -12.66 5.02
N GLU A 79 -12.04 -12.74 5.11
CA GLU A 79 -12.91 -11.58 5.35
C GLU A 79 -12.75 -11.03 6.76
N GLN A 80 -12.63 -11.91 7.77
CA GLN A 80 -12.38 -11.45 9.14
C GLN A 80 -10.99 -10.81 9.27
N LEU A 81 -9.97 -11.39 8.64
CA LEU A 81 -8.62 -10.80 8.62
C LEU A 81 -8.64 -9.41 7.97
N ARG A 82 -9.33 -9.27 6.83
CA ARG A 82 -9.53 -7.99 6.15
C ARG A 82 -10.22 -6.97 7.07
N ALA A 83 -11.34 -7.34 7.66
CA ALA A 83 -12.12 -6.47 8.55
C ALA A 83 -11.30 -6.03 9.77
N ASN A 84 -10.58 -6.95 10.41
CA ASN A 84 -9.73 -6.65 11.57
C ASN A 84 -8.58 -5.70 11.20
N TYR A 85 -7.96 -5.91 10.05
CA TYR A 85 -6.90 -5.04 9.55
C TYR A 85 -7.41 -3.62 9.28
N LEU A 86 -8.52 -3.48 8.54
CA LEU A 86 -9.10 -2.17 8.25
C LEU A 86 -9.59 -1.47 9.52
N GLY A 87 -10.14 -2.22 10.48
CA GLY A 87 -10.50 -1.69 11.79
C GLY A 87 -9.29 -1.15 12.57
N ALA A 88 -8.15 -1.85 12.52
CA ALA A 88 -6.91 -1.39 13.14
C ALA A 88 -6.36 -0.12 12.48
N GLU A 89 -6.40 -0.02 11.14
CA GLU A 89 -6.02 1.20 10.42
C GLU A 89 -6.94 2.37 10.77
N GLN A 90 -8.25 2.14 10.84
CA GLN A 90 -9.19 3.17 11.26
C GLN A 90 -8.92 3.65 12.70
N ALA A 91 -8.62 2.73 13.62
CA ALA A 91 -8.27 3.05 15.01
C ALA A 91 -6.97 3.86 15.14
N MET A 92 -6.06 3.77 14.15
CA MET A 92 -4.86 4.61 14.07
C MET A 92 -5.14 6.03 13.54
N GLY A 93 -6.41 6.41 13.34
CA GLY A 93 -6.80 7.78 12.98
C GLY A 93 -6.63 8.13 11.50
N ARG A 94 -6.60 7.13 10.61
CA ARG A 94 -6.52 7.34 9.16
C ARG A 94 -7.72 8.14 8.66
N SER A 95 -7.48 9.12 7.80
CA SER A 95 -8.54 9.87 7.15
C SER A 95 -9.38 8.96 6.23
N PRO A 96 -10.63 9.34 5.90
CA PRO A 96 -11.44 8.57 4.95
C PRO A 96 -10.78 8.38 3.59
N ALA A 97 -9.95 9.34 3.15
CA ALA A 97 -9.22 9.24 1.88
C ALA A 97 -8.06 8.24 1.95
N GLU A 98 -7.37 8.16 3.09
CA GLU A 98 -6.33 7.15 3.34
C GLU A 98 -6.96 5.76 3.47
N MET A 99 -8.08 5.63 4.19
CA MET A 99 -8.79 4.36 4.33
C MET A 99 -9.16 3.75 2.98
N ARG A 100 -9.66 4.55 2.03
CA ARG A 100 -9.94 4.08 0.66
C ARG A 100 -8.69 3.58 -0.08
N LYS A 101 -7.54 4.22 0.13
CA LYS A 101 -6.27 3.81 -0.48
C LYS A 101 -5.77 2.50 0.12
N ILE A 102 -5.84 2.38 1.45
CA ILE A 102 -5.46 1.19 2.22
C ILE A 102 -6.31 0.00 1.78
N GLU A 103 -7.64 0.16 1.76
CA GLU A 103 -8.59 -0.86 1.33
C GLU A 103 -8.30 -1.33 -0.10
N LYS A 104 -8.15 -0.38 -1.04
CA LYS A 104 -7.82 -0.70 -2.43
C LYS A 104 -6.49 -1.45 -2.56
N ALA A 105 -5.46 -1.05 -1.81
CA ALA A 105 -4.16 -1.70 -1.86
C ALA A 105 -4.21 -3.13 -1.32
N TYR A 106 -4.94 -3.36 -0.23
CA TYR A 106 -5.17 -4.69 0.32
C TYR A 106 -5.88 -5.59 -0.69
N ASP A 107 -7.04 -5.14 -1.21
CA ASP A 107 -7.89 -5.95 -2.10
C ASP A 107 -7.17 -6.28 -3.41
N TYR A 108 -6.54 -5.28 -4.02
CA TYR A 108 -5.76 -5.45 -5.24
C TYR A 108 -4.60 -6.44 -5.04
N THR A 109 -3.86 -6.31 -3.94
CA THR A 109 -2.73 -7.21 -3.67
C THR A 109 -3.22 -8.63 -3.45
N ARG A 110 -4.25 -8.82 -2.64
CA ARG A 110 -4.80 -10.16 -2.38
C ARG A 110 -5.29 -10.82 -3.68
N GLN A 111 -6.05 -10.10 -4.49
CA GLN A 111 -6.58 -10.61 -5.75
C GLN A 111 -5.44 -10.98 -6.72
N SER A 112 -4.54 -10.03 -7.01
CA SER A 112 -3.45 -10.26 -7.96
C SER A 112 -2.54 -11.42 -7.56
N VAL A 113 -2.24 -11.56 -6.26
CA VAL A 113 -1.42 -12.66 -5.74
C VAL A 113 -2.15 -13.99 -5.89
N LEU A 114 -3.43 -14.07 -5.52
CA LEU A 114 -4.22 -15.29 -5.69
C LEU A 114 -4.25 -15.73 -7.16
N GLU A 115 -4.56 -14.80 -8.07
CA GLU A 115 -4.56 -15.05 -9.52
C GLU A 115 -3.20 -15.58 -9.99
N THR A 116 -2.11 -15.00 -9.51
CA THR A 116 -0.73 -15.40 -9.88
C THR A 116 -0.37 -16.80 -9.38
N ILE A 117 -0.75 -17.17 -8.15
CA ILE A 117 -0.28 -18.40 -7.50
C ILE A 117 -1.21 -19.60 -7.68
N ASN A 118 -2.44 -19.38 -8.15
CA ASN A 118 -3.44 -20.44 -8.32
C ASN A 118 -3.00 -21.50 -9.34
N ASP A 119 -2.32 -21.07 -10.41
CA ASP A 119 -1.86 -21.97 -11.48
C ASP A 119 -0.53 -22.67 -11.16
N ASN A 120 0.07 -22.38 -10.01
CA ASN A 120 1.29 -23.02 -9.55
C ASN A 120 0.98 -24.13 -8.52
N PRO A 121 0.98 -25.42 -8.91
CA PRO A 121 0.72 -26.53 -7.99
C PRO A 121 1.85 -26.73 -6.98
N GLY A 122 3.09 -26.34 -7.33
CA GLY A 122 4.27 -26.42 -6.46
C GLY A 122 4.45 -25.20 -5.55
N TYR A 123 3.48 -24.29 -5.51
CA TYR A 123 3.61 -23.05 -4.75
C TYR A 123 3.79 -23.33 -3.25
N CYS A 124 2.95 -24.20 -2.68
CA CYS A 124 2.94 -24.50 -1.26
C CYS A 124 4.00 -25.55 -0.92
N ASN A 125 5.21 -25.08 -0.62
CA ASN A 125 6.30 -25.89 -0.08
C ASN A 125 6.51 -25.62 1.42
N LYS A 126 7.37 -26.41 2.08
CA LYS A 126 7.62 -26.30 3.52
C LYS A 126 8.10 -24.90 3.92
N GLU A 127 9.06 -24.33 3.19
CA GLU A 127 9.63 -23.02 3.51
C GLU A 127 8.58 -21.91 3.46
N ARG A 128 7.79 -21.86 2.38
CA ARG A 128 6.72 -20.87 2.22
C ARG A 128 5.60 -21.08 3.22
N THR A 129 5.18 -22.32 3.48
CA THR A 129 4.12 -22.58 4.47
C THR A 129 4.55 -22.21 5.89
N ASP A 130 5.82 -22.43 6.25
CA ASP A 130 6.35 -21.97 7.53
C ASP A 130 6.37 -20.43 7.63
N ALA A 131 6.79 -19.74 6.57
CA ALA A 131 6.75 -18.28 6.51
C ALA A 131 5.32 -17.72 6.59
N ILE A 132 4.38 -18.28 5.81
CA ILE A 132 2.95 -17.92 5.83
C ILE A 132 2.39 -18.10 7.23
N ARG A 133 2.71 -19.20 7.92
CA ARG A 133 2.22 -19.48 9.28
C ARG A 133 2.68 -18.40 10.26
N THR A 134 3.96 -18.02 10.20
CA THR A 134 4.51 -16.97 11.07
C THR A 134 3.78 -15.64 10.87
N ASP A 135 3.64 -15.20 9.61
CA ASP A 135 2.99 -13.92 9.31
C ASP A 135 1.50 -13.94 9.64
N LEU A 136 0.80 -15.03 9.29
CA LEU A 136 -0.63 -15.18 9.54
C LEU A 136 -0.95 -15.14 11.03
N ASN A 137 -0.22 -15.90 11.85
CA ASN A 137 -0.44 -15.93 13.30
C ASN A 137 -0.22 -14.55 13.94
N ARG A 138 0.76 -13.79 13.45
CA ARG A 138 1.03 -12.43 13.89
C ARG A 138 -0.14 -11.49 13.57
N TYR A 139 -0.69 -11.56 12.36
CA TYR A 139 -1.85 -10.74 11.97
C TYR A 139 -3.13 -11.15 12.70
N LEU A 140 -3.34 -12.45 12.93
CA LEU A 140 -4.47 -12.94 13.73
C LEU A 140 -4.38 -12.49 15.20
N ALA A 141 -3.17 -12.22 15.70
CA ALA A 141 -2.94 -11.60 17.01
C ALA A 141 -3.07 -10.06 17.00
N GLY A 142 -3.36 -9.45 15.85
CA GLY A 142 -3.52 -7.99 15.71
C GLY A 142 -2.21 -7.21 15.52
N ASP A 143 -1.06 -7.88 15.38
CA ASP A 143 0.20 -7.20 15.06
C ASP A 143 0.36 -7.04 13.54
N TYR A 144 0.05 -5.85 13.05
CA TYR A 144 0.17 -5.49 11.62
C TYR A 144 1.45 -4.72 11.31
N SER A 145 2.47 -4.72 12.18
CA SER A 145 3.71 -3.97 11.95
C SER A 145 4.37 -4.35 10.62
N PRO A 146 4.87 -3.38 9.83
CA PRO A 146 5.60 -3.69 8.62
C PRO A 146 6.80 -4.59 8.96
N ASN A 147 6.91 -5.74 8.29
CA ASN A 147 8.13 -6.55 8.35
C ASN A 147 8.99 -6.26 7.10
N ALA A 148 10.32 -6.22 7.26
CA ALA A 148 11.25 -6.04 6.14
C ALA A 148 11.46 -7.34 5.33
N ARG A 149 10.68 -8.41 5.60
CA ARG A 149 10.97 -9.78 5.14
C ARG A 149 9.81 -10.40 4.37
N MET A 150 9.19 -9.60 3.51
CA MET A 150 8.06 -9.99 2.67
C MET A 150 8.35 -11.03 1.56
N GLY A 151 9.56 -11.61 1.51
CA GLY A 151 9.82 -12.70 0.57
C GLY A 151 10.75 -13.74 1.15
N ARG A 152 10.16 -14.73 1.80
CA ARG A 152 10.70 -16.07 1.91
C ARG A 152 9.65 -17.04 1.36
#